data_AF-C4WXE1-F1
#
_entry.id   AF-C4WXE1-F1
#
_cell.length_a   1.000
_cell.length_b   1.000
_cell.length_c   1.000
_cell.angle_alpha   90.00
_cell.angle_beta   90.00
_cell.angle_gamma   90.00
#
_symmetry.space_group_name_H-M   'P 1'
#
loop_
_entity.id
_entity.type
_entity.pdbx_description
1 polymer ?
#
loop_
_entity_poly.entity_id
_entity_poly.type
_entity_poly.pdbx_seq_one_letter_code
_entity_poly.pdbx_strand_id
1 'polypeptide(L)'
;MIMVDLYVYLVTLVFAIEISAHSDSQKDIIRLECNERCHLQNETTNHGGLLCNSECIVNQCIRGCALWNEALSSNCSKVCDKFNANYISQSKLYCIAGCHDAITLYFQRIQFEIGPLPSPTLVPDSLFDKSLKLQWRGVKRKNFKYRVQWKLENNQENWQYCQKETWNNDSIIQLENLRPYTNYQFRVVLLLPWAGVMQLVVSESSVVISTHPSKVPPSMTPEIVRTIPADFSISVTWAAIPFPLAPILSYHLTIQEPTKEYPIFKVRT
;
A
#
# COMPACT_ATOMS: atom_id res chain seq x y z
N MET A 1 48.41 11.77 -5.37
CA MET A 1 47.11 11.65 -6.07
C MET A 1 46.78 10.19 -6.39
N ILE A 2 47.67 9.45 -7.09
CA ILE A 2 47.47 8.03 -7.50
C ILE A 2 47.19 7.04 -6.33
N MET A 3 47.82 7.24 -5.16
CA MET A 3 47.63 6.36 -3.98
C MET A 3 46.23 6.48 -3.35
N VAL A 4 45.58 7.64 -3.47
CA VAL A 4 44.23 7.87 -2.93
C VAL A 4 43.20 7.21 -3.83
N ASP A 5 43.38 7.30 -5.15
CA ASP A 5 42.50 6.66 -6.13
C ASP A 5 42.55 5.13 -6.04
N LEU A 6 43.74 4.54 -5.83
CA LEU A 6 43.88 3.08 -5.66
C LEU A 6 43.21 2.58 -4.38
N TYR A 7 43.30 3.34 -3.28
CA TYR A 7 42.66 3.01 -2.02
C TYR A 7 41.13 3.09 -2.11
N VAL A 8 40.61 4.16 -2.73
CA VAL A 8 39.16 4.29 -2.98
C VAL A 8 38.64 3.17 -3.88
N TYR A 9 39.40 2.78 -4.90
CA TYR A 9 39.05 1.66 -5.77
C TYR A 9 39.04 0.32 -5.03
N LEU A 10 40.06 0.03 -4.22
CA LEU A 10 40.12 -1.19 -3.39
C LEU A 10 38.96 -1.25 -2.39
N VAL A 11 38.66 -0.14 -1.71
CA VAL A 11 37.55 -0.08 -0.75
C VAL A 11 36.22 -0.32 -1.44
N THR A 12 35.95 0.34 -2.57
CA THR A 12 34.70 0.13 -3.33
C THR A 12 34.56 -1.29 -3.88
N LEU A 13 35.66 -1.91 -4.30
CA LEU A 13 35.67 -3.29 -4.79
C LEU A 13 35.39 -4.29 -3.65
N VAL A 14 35.99 -4.09 -2.47
CA VAL A 14 35.73 -4.93 -1.28
C VAL A 14 34.26 -4.82 -0.84
N PHE A 15 33.72 -3.60 -0.76
CA PHE A 15 32.30 -3.40 -0.44
C PHE A 15 31.37 -4.05 -1.48
N ALA A 16 31.70 -4.00 -2.77
CA ALA A 16 30.91 -4.65 -3.82
C ALA A 16 30.93 -6.19 -3.70
N ILE A 17 32.08 -6.77 -3.33
CA ILE A 17 32.23 -8.21 -3.10
C ILE A 17 31.42 -8.65 -1.88
N GLU A 18 31.48 -7.91 -0.77
CA GLU A 18 30.71 -8.22 0.45
C GLU A 18 29.19 -8.17 0.22
N ILE A 19 28.71 -7.17 -0.53
CA ILE A 19 27.28 -7.05 -0.88
C ILE A 19 26.83 -8.23 -1.76
N SER A 20 27.68 -8.66 -2.70
CA SER A 20 27.37 -9.78 -3.59
C SER A 20 27.34 -11.10 -2.83
N ALA A 21 28.31 -11.33 -1.94
CA ALA A 21 28.37 -12.52 -1.09
C ALA A 21 27.19 -12.60 -0.11
N HIS A 22 26.76 -11.46 0.45
CA HIS A 22 25.57 -11.40 1.31
C HIS A 22 24.29 -11.75 0.53
N SER A 23 24.15 -11.23 -0.69
CA SER A 23 23.00 -11.53 -1.54
C SER A 23 22.93 -13.00 -1.96
N ASP A 24 24.06 -13.65 -2.21
CA ASP A 24 24.08 -15.07 -2.62
C ASP A 24 23.86 -15.99 -1.42
N SER A 25 24.42 -15.67 -0.25
CA SER A 25 24.15 -16.40 1.00
C SER A 25 22.66 -16.42 1.35
N GLN A 26 21.94 -15.31 1.17
CA GLN A 26 20.50 -15.29 1.42
C GLN A 26 19.70 -16.19 0.47
N LYS A 27 20.11 -16.27 -0.81
CA LYS A 27 19.43 -17.12 -1.79
C LYS A 27 19.58 -18.59 -1.45
N ASP A 28 20.77 -18.99 -1.01
CA ASP A 28 21.05 -20.37 -0.63
C ASP A 28 20.26 -20.80 0.60
N ILE A 29 20.11 -19.91 1.60
CA ILE A 29 19.32 -20.24 2.80
C ILE A 29 17.83 -20.43 2.45
N ILE A 30 17.24 -19.54 1.64
CA ILE A 30 15.84 -19.66 1.21
C ILE A 30 15.62 -20.96 0.45
N ARG A 31 16.53 -21.31 -0.45
CA ARG A 31 16.48 -22.54 -1.23
C ARG A 31 16.58 -23.77 -0.32
N LEU A 32 17.50 -23.78 0.64
CA LEU A 32 17.70 -24.89 1.56
C LEU A 32 16.45 -25.13 2.43
N GLU A 33 15.91 -24.07 3.04
CA GLU A 33 14.69 -24.16 3.86
C GLU A 33 13.48 -24.61 3.02
N CYS A 34 13.36 -24.16 1.78
CA CYS A 34 12.32 -24.62 0.87
C CYS A 34 12.44 -26.12 0.56
N ASN A 35 13.67 -26.60 0.30
CA ASN A 35 13.90 -28.01 0.02
C ASN A 35 13.52 -28.89 1.21
N GLU A 36 13.83 -28.48 2.44
CA GLU A 36 13.43 -29.21 3.66
C GLU A 36 11.90 -29.33 3.76
N ARG A 37 11.16 -28.25 3.44
CA ARG A 37 9.69 -28.27 3.44
C ARG A 37 9.11 -29.22 2.39
N CYS A 38 9.75 -29.37 1.23
CA CYS A 38 9.33 -30.34 0.21
C CYS A 38 9.36 -31.78 0.74
N HIS A 39 10.35 -32.13 1.56
CA HIS A 39 10.44 -33.46 2.17
C HIS A 39 9.35 -33.69 3.22
N LEU A 40 9.08 -32.69 4.06
CA LEU A 40 8.04 -32.76 5.11
C LEU A 40 6.63 -32.87 4.54
N GLN A 41 6.32 -32.15 3.46
CA GLN A 41 5.02 -32.20 2.81
C GLN A 41 4.71 -33.62 2.29
N ASN A 42 5.70 -34.30 1.73
CA ASN A 42 5.57 -35.67 1.20
C ASN A 42 5.24 -36.73 2.28
N GLU A 43 5.59 -36.50 3.55
CA GLU A 43 5.26 -37.42 4.66
C GLU A 43 3.80 -37.33 5.10
N THR A 44 3.14 -36.19 4.83
CA THR A 44 1.77 -35.92 5.30
C THR A 44 0.68 -36.30 4.30
N THR A 45 1.03 -36.48 3.03
CA THR A 45 0.07 -36.66 1.96
C THR A 45 0.14 -38.07 1.38
N ASN A 46 -0.91 -38.85 1.65
CA ASN A 46 -1.09 -40.19 1.07
C ASN A 46 -1.46 -40.04 -0.43
N HIS A 47 -0.46 -39.86 -1.28
CA HIS A 47 -0.63 -39.55 -2.69
C HIS A 47 -0.91 -40.80 -3.52
N GLY A 48 -2.18 -41.20 -3.57
CA GLY A 48 -2.70 -42.17 -4.54
C GLY A 48 -2.81 -41.60 -5.95
N GLY A 49 -1.69 -41.19 -6.57
CA GLY A 49 -1.64 -40.66 -7.93
C GLY A 49 -0.82 -41.57 -8.85
N LEU A 50 -1.47 -42.22 -9.82
CA LEU A 50 -0.85 -43.17 -10.78
C LEU A 50 0.28 -42.59 -11.67
N LEU A 51 0.61 -41.29 -11.56
CA LEU A 51 1.40 -40.55 -12.56
C LEU A 51 2.62 -39.80 -12.01
N CYS A 52 2.76 -39.65 -10.69
CA CYS A 52 3.94 -39.05 -10.06
C CYS A 52 4.09 -39.62 -8.64
N ASN A 53 5.12 -40.45 -8.45
CA ASN A 53 5.42 -41.05 -7.15
C ASN A 53 5.98 -40.00 -6.16
N SER A 54 6.12 -40.38 -4.90
CA SER A 54 6.67 -39.53 -3.84
C SER A 54 8.01 -38.88 -4.19
N GLU A 55 8.90 -39.63 -4.85
CA GLU A 55 10.19 -39.12 -5.33
C GLU A 55 10.02 -38.04 -6.41
N CYS A 56 9.14 -38.25 -7.38
CA CYS A 56 8.79 -37.27 -8.41
C CYS A 56 8.24 -35.99 -7.80
N ILE A 57 7.38 -36.08 -6.78
CA ILE A 57 6.79 -34.93 -6.08
C ILE A 57 7.88 -34.08 -5.44
N VAL A 58 8.74 -34.69 -4.64
CA VAL A 58 9.84 -34.01 -3.94
C VAL A 58 10.80 -33.37 -4.93
N ASN A 59 11.21 -34.09 -5.97
CA ASN A 59 12.15 -33.58 -6.98
C ASN A 59 11.58 -32.38 -7.75
N GLN A 60 10.30 -32.41 -8.12
CA GLN A 60 9.66 -31.26 -8.77
C GLN A 60 9.52 -30.07 -7.82
N CYS A 61 9.20 -30.30 -6.55
CA CYS A 61 9.16 -29.25 -5.53
C CYS A 61 10.53 -28.58 -5.34
N ILE A 62 11.60 -29.38 -5.14
CA ILE A 62 12.98 -28.89 -5.01
C ILE A 62 13.40 -28.10 -6.26
N ARG A 63 12.98 -28.55 -7.45
CA ARG A 63 13.21 -27.81 -8.69
C ARG A 63 12.52 -26.44 -8.68
N GLY A 64 11.27 -26.38 -8.23
CA GLY A 64 10.55 -25.14 -7.98
C GLY A 64 11.31 -24.21 -7.03
N CYS A 65 11.78 -24.76 -5.90
CA CYS A 65 12.60 -24.05 -4.92
C CYS A 65 13.92 -23.51 -5.51
N ALA A 66 14.47 -24.10 -6.57
CA ALA A 66 15.68 -23.59 -7.22
C ALA A 66 15.39 -22.43 -8.20
N LEU A 67 14.18 -22.35 -8.75
CA LEU A 67 13.78 -21.37 -9.78
C LEU A 67 13.15 -20.09 -9.21
N TRP A 68 12.96 -20.03 -7.89
CA TRP A 68 12.24 -18.95 -7.20
C TRP A 68 12.75 -17.54 -7.52
N ASN A 69 14.08 -17.37 -7.60
CA ASN A 69 14.70 -16.06 -7.82
C ASN A 69 14.44 -15.55 -9.25
N GLU A 70 14.43 -16.44 -10.25
CA GLU A 70 14.05 -16.09 -11.62
C GLU A 70 12.55 -15.74 -11.71
N ALA A 71 11.73 -16.43 -10.91
CA ALA A 71 10.28 -16.19 -10.84
C ALA A 71 9.93 -14.81 -10.27
N LEU A 72 10.82 -14.14 -9.51
CA LEU A 72 10.61 -12.77 -9.04
C LEU A 72 10.38 -11.77 -10.18
N SER A 73 11.15 -11.92 -11.27
CA SER A 73 11.01 -11.09 -12.48
C SER A 73 9.96 -11.57 -13.48
N SER A 74 9.41 -12.78 -13.29
CA SER A 74 8.49 -13.41 -14.22
C SER A 74 7.28 -13.97 -13.47
N ASN A 75 7.07 -15.29 -13.43
CA ASN A 75 6.15 -15.97 -12.52
C ASN A 75 6.47 -17.46 -12.44
N CYS A 76 6.02 -18.13 -11.37
CA CYS A 76 6.31 -19.54 -11.13
C CYS A 76 5.83 -20.46 -12.28
N SER A 77 4.69 -20.16 -12.90
CA SER A 77 4.18 -20.95 -14.03
C SER A 77 5.16 -20.93 -15.22
N LYS A 78 5.64 -19.74 -15.61
CA LYS A 78 6.56 -19.55 -16.73
C LYS A 78 7.93 -20.18 -16.51
N VAL A 79 8.51 -20.06 -15.31
CA VAL A 79 9.85 -20.65 -15.05
C VAL A 79 9.76 -22.18 -14.99
N CYS A 80 8.67 -22.74 -14.47
CA CYS A 80 8.44 -24.18 -14.49
C CYS A 80 8.12 -24.73 -15.90
N ASP A 81 7.61 -23.89 -16.81
CA ASP A 81 7.29 -24.29 -18.20
C ASP A 81 8.50 -24.46 -19.11
N LYS A 82 9.54 -23.62 -18.95
CA LYS A 82 10.78 -23.67 -19.77
C LYS A 82 11.47 -25.03 -19.77
N PHE A 83 11.10 -25.86 -18.81
CA PHE A 83 11.89 -26.97 -18.31
C PHE A 83 11.11 -28.30 -18.29
N ASN A 84 9.84 -28.27 -18.71
CA ASN A 84 8.87 -29.36 -18.62
C ASN A 84 8.17 -29.71 -19.95
N ALA A 85 8.82 -29.45 -21.10
CA ALA A 85 8.24 -29.71 -22.43
C ALA A 85 7.74 -31.17 -22.67
N ASN A 86 8.11 -32.13 -21.80
CA ASN A 86 7.76 -33.54 -21.93
C ASN A 86 7.04 -34.18 -20.71
N TYR A 87 6.53 -33.43 -19.73
CA TYR A 87 5.92 -34.00 -18.51
C TYR A 87 4.47 -33.56 -18.23
N ILE A 88 3.70 -34.52 -17.70
CA ILE A 88 2.26 -34.44 -17.35
C ILE A 88 1.97 -33.25 -16.43
N SER A 89 0.82 -32.59 -16.64
CA SER A 89 0.35 -31.38 -15.93
C SER A 89 0.47 -31.43 -14.39
N GLN A 90 0.37 -32.61 -13.77
CA GLN A 90 0.51 -32.78 -12.32
C GLN A 90 1.93 -32.53 -11.80
N SER A 91 2.98 -32.92 -12.53
CA SER A 91 4.38 -32.66 -12.14
C SER A 91 4.71 -31.17 -12.11
N LYS A 92 4.12 -30.40 -13.04
CA LYS A 92 4.23 -28.94 -13.09
C LYS A 92 3.65 -28.27 -11.84
N LEU A 93 2.57 -28.82 -11.27
CA LEU A 93 1.95 -28.26 -10.07
C LEU A 93 2.91 -28.29 -8.87
N TYR A 94 3.68 -29.37 -8.71
CA TYR A 94 4.65 -29.48 -7.62
C TYR A 94 5.84 -28.52 -7.80
N CYS A 95 6.29 -28.28 -9.04
CA CYS A 95 7.26 -27.22 -9.33
C CYS A 95 6.73 -25.82 -8.98
N ILE A 96 5.47 -25.54 -9.35
CA ILE A 96 4.83 -24.27 -9.04
C ILE A 96 4.68 -24.09 -7.52
N ALA A 97 4.29 -25.14 -6.80
CA ALA A 97 4.17 -25.14 -5.34
C ALA A 97 5.51 -24.82 -4.67
N GLY A 98 6.59 -25.54 -4.97
CA GLY A 98 7.92 -25.26 -4.41
C GLY A 98 8.43 -23.85 -4.74
N CYS A 99 8.15 -23.35 -5.95
CA CYS A 99 8.47 -21.98 -6.33
C CYS A 99 7.71 -20.94 -5.48
N HIS A 100 6.41 -21.15 -5.24
CA HIS A 100 5.61 -20.28 -4.39
C HIS A 100 6.05 -20.32 -2.91
N ASP A 101 6.42 -21.50 -2.41
CA ASP A 101 6.91 -21.69 -1.05
C ASP A 101 8.23 -20.93 -0.82
N ALA A 102 9.20 -21.06 -1.74
CA ALA A 102 10.46 -20.29 -1.68
C ALA A 102 10.24 -18.77 -1.73
N ILE A 103 9.29 -18.29 -2.54
CA ILE A 103 9.00 -16.85 -2.62
C ILE A 103 8.29 -16.35 -1.37
N THR A 104 7.43 -17.18 -0.77
CA THR A 104 6.81 -16.87 0.52
C THR A 104 7.87 -16.74 1.61
N LEU A 105 8.82 -17.68 1.66
CA LEU A 105 9.98 -17.63 2.56
C LEU A 105 10.81 -16.36 2.38
N TYR A 106 11.10 -15.99 1.12
CA TYR A 106 11.80 -14.76 0.79
C TYR A 106 11.08 -13.53 1.36
N PHE A 107 9.77 -13.43 1.19
CA PHE A 107 9.00 -12.29 1.71
C PHE A 107 8.90 -12.28 3.24
N GLN A 108 8.75 -13.45 3.87
CA GLN A 108 8.79 -13.58 5.32
C GLN A 108 10.12 -13.09 5.88
N ARG A 109 11.23 -13.43 5.22
CA ARG A 109 12.57 -12.98 5.64
C ARG A 109 12.76 -11.49 5.45
N ILE A 110 12.30 -10.93 4.34
CA ILE A 110 12.27 -9.47 4.15
C ILE A 110 11.48 -8.80 5.29
N GLN A 111 10.29 -9.30 5.61
CA GLN A 111 9.45 -8.75 6.69
C GLN A 111 10.16 -8.83 8.05
N PHE A 112 10.84 -9.94 8.33
CA PHE A 112 11.63 -10.11 9.54
C PHE A 112 12.80 -9.13 9.63
N GLU A 113 13.54 -8.93 8.52
CA GLU A 113 14.68 -8.01 8.47
C GLU A 113 14.29 -6.54 8.60
N ILE A 114 13.19 -6.13 7.94
CA ILE A 114 12.73 -4.74 8.00
C ILE A 114 12.03 -4.42 9.33
N GLY A 115 11.51 -5.46 10.01
CA GLY A 115 10.72 -5.30 11.22
C GLY A 115 9.40 -4.56 11.00
N PRO A 116 8.73 -4.13 12.09
CA PRO A 116 7.52 -3.32 11.97
C PRO A 116 7.85 -1.95 11.35
N LEU A 117 7.11 -1.58 10.31
CA LEU A 117 7.30 -0.28 9.66
C LEU A 117 6.78 0.84 10.57
N PRO A 118 7.57 1.90 10.83
CA PRO A 118 7.19 2.96 11.76
C PRO A 118 6.03 3.79 11.21
N SER A 119 5.23 4.35 12.11
CA SER A 119 4.13 5.24 11.78
C SER A 119 4.64 6.57 11.20
N PRO A 120 4.04 7.10 10.13
CA PRO A 120 4.38 8.42 9.61
C PRO A 120 3.90 9.52 10.57
N THR A 121 4.74 10.53 10.78
CA THR A 121 4.48 11.64 11.71
C THR A 121 4.31 12.95 10.95
N LEU A 122 3.38 13.82 11.36
CA LEU A 122 3.23 15.15 10.77
C LEU A 122 4.50 15.98 11.00
N VAL A 123 5.02 16.59 9.93
CA VAL A 123 6.11 17.58 10.05
C VAL A 123 5.51 18.86 10.65
N PRO A 124 6.11 19.44 11.70
CA PRO A 124 5.66 20.71 12.28
C PRO A 124 5.50 21.81 11.22
N ASP A 125 4.49 22.66 11.39
CA ASP A 125 4.20 23.82 10.53
C ASP A 125 4.00 23.52 9.03
N SER A 126 3.74 22.26 8.69
CA SER A 126 3.54 21.81 7.31
C SER A 126 2.10 21.51 6.94
N LEU A 127 1.17 21.65 7.89
CA LEU A 127 -0.25 21.34 7.73
C LEU A 127 -0.99 22.50 7.07
N PHE A 128 -1.72 22.22 6.00
CA PHE A 128 -2.57 23.17 5.28
C PHE A 128 -3.97 22.60 5.08
N ASP A 129 -4.83 23.35 4.38
CA ASP A 129 -6.20 22.96 4.07
C ASP A 129 -6.25 21.80 3.06
N LYS A 130 -5.33 21.77 2.09
CA LYS A 130 -5.30 20.76 1.01
C LYS A 130 -3.99 19.98 0.91
N SER A 131 -3.04 20.24 1.78
CA SER A 131 -1.73 19.59 1.74
C SER A 131 -1.13 19.44 3.13
N LEU A 132 -0.21 18.49 3.27
CA LEU A 132 0.61 18.32 4.46
C LEU A 132 1.92 17.61 4.13
N LYS A 133 2.89 17.63 5.06
CA LYS A 133 4.11 16.84 4.96
C LYS A 133 4.19 15.82 6.09
N LEU A 134 4.49 14.57 5.75
CA LEU A 134 4.75 13.49 6.70
C LEU A 134 6.24 13.17 6.72
N GLN A 135 6.80 12.98 7.90
CA GLN A 135 8.11 12.38 8.11
C GLN A 135 7.93 10.88 8.33
N TRP A 136 8.64 10.07 7.55
CA TRP A 136 8.61 8.61 7.69
C TRP A 136 10.02 8.01 7.65
N ARG A 137 10.51 7.54 8.80
CA ARG A 137 11.87 7.00 8.96
C ARG A 137 11.90 5.48 8.80
N GLY A 138 11.41 4.96 7.68
CA GLY A 138 11.50 3.53 7.38
C GLY A 138 12.77 3.15 6.64
N VAL A 139 12.94 1.84 6.46
CA VAL A 139 14.04 1.26 5.68
C VAL A 139 13.95 1.73 4.23
N LYS A 140 15.05 2.22 3.64
CA LYS A 140 15.11 2.61 2.23
C LYS A 140 16.06 1.68 1.48
N ARG A 141 15.51 0.72 0.72
CA ARG A 141 16.28 -0.10 -0.23
C ARG A 141 15.96 0.33 -1.66
N LYS A 142 16.93 0.29 -2.57
CA LYS A 142 16.75 0.70 -3.98
C LYS A 142 15.64 -0.05 -4.71
N ASN A 143 15.37 -1.29 -4.31
CA ASN A 143 14.37 -2.16 -4.94
C ASN A 143 12.98 -2.07 -4.30
N PHE A 144 12.81 -1.23 -3.28
CA PHE A 144 11.55 -1.08 -2.55
C PHE A 144 10.79 0.13 -3.05
N LYS A 145 9.48 -0.06 -3.32
CA LYS A 145 8.58 0.99 -3.76
C LYS A 145 7.57 1.29 -2.66
N TYR A 146 7.56 2.52 -2.18
CA TYR A 146 6.64 2.96 -1.14
C TYR A 146 5.52 3.81 -1.73
N ARG A 147 4.34 3.73 -1.11
CA ARG A 147 3.17 4.58 -1.39
C ARG A 147 2.51 4.97 -0.08
N VAL A 148 1.76 6.07 -0.07
CA VAL A 148 0.96 6.46 1.09
C VAL A 148 -0.50 6.12 0.87
N GLN A 149 -1.13 5.60 1.90
CA GLN A 149 -2.57 5.45 1.99
C GLN A 149 -3.13 6.35 3.08
N TRP A 150 -4.38 6.76 2.91
CA TRP A 150 -5.15 7.49 3.89
C TRP A 150 -6.52 6.83 4.09
N LYS A 151 -7.10 7.05 5.26
CA LYS A 151 -8.52 6.78 5.54
C LYS A 151 -9.12 7.93 6.34
N LEU A 152 -10.43 8.04 6.30
CA LEU A 152 -11.16 8.97 7.17
C LEU A 152 -11.27 8.37 8.58
N GLU A 153 -11.18 9.20 9.61
CA GLU A 153 -11.33 8.75 11.01
C GLU A 153 -12.60 7.91 11.22
N ASN A 154 -13.73 8.32 10.63
CA ASN A 154 -15.02 7.66 10.77
C ASN A 154 -15.21 6.44 9.84
N ASN A 155 -14.20 6.08 9.04
CA ASN A 155 -14.29 4.97 8.10
C ASN A 155 -13.15 3.98 8.34
N GLN A 156 -13.44 2.89 9.05
CA GLN A 156 -12.41 1.95 9.50
C GLN A 156 -11.88 1.03 8.38
N GLU A 157 -12.63 0.82 7.30
CA GLU A 157 -12.34 -0.28 6.37
C GLU A 157 -11.70 0.14 5.03
N ASN A 158 -11.89 1.39 4.58
CA ASN A 158 -11.47 1.80 3.24
C ASN A 158 -10.24 2.71 3.22
N TRP A 159 -9.06 2.09 3.21
CA TRP A 159 -7.81 2.77 2.90
C TRP A 159 -7.72 3.11 1.40
N GLN A 160 -7.41 4.37 1.08
CA GLN A 160 -7.26 4.87 -0.27
C GLN A 160 -5.84 5.36 -0.51
N TYR A 161 -5.31 5.17 -1.72
CA TYR A 161 -4.00 5.70 -2.08
C TYR A 161 -4.02 7.21 -2.25
N CYS A 162 -2.98 7.89 -1.78
CA CYS A 162 -2.76 9.30 -2.10
C CYS A 162 -2.56 9.46 -3.62
N GLN A 163 -3.29 10.40 -4.22
CA GLN A 163 -3.22 10.68 -5.66
C GLN A 163 -1.96 11.47 -6.02
N LYS A 164 -1.63 12.47 -5.19
CA LYS A 164 -0.45 13.32 -5.35
C LYS A 164 0.42 13.18 -4.11
N GLU A 165 1.47 12.37 -4.25
CA GLU A 165 2.52 12.19 -3.26
C GLU A 165 3.88 12.47 -3.90
N THR A 166 4.73 13.22 -3.20
CA THR A 166 6.11 13.46 -3.60
C THR A 166 7.05 13.06 -2.46
N TRP A 167 8.03 12.24 -2.79
CA TRP A 167 8.99 11.70 -1.84
C TRP A 167 10.31 12.45 -1.98
N ASN A 168 10.76 13.09 -0.90
CA ASN A 168 12.08 13.70 -0.83
C ASN A 168 13.12 12.70 -0.27
N ASN A 169 14.40 12.91 -0.62
CA ASN A 169 15.53 12.11 -0.14
C ASN A 169 15.61 12.10 1.40
N ASP A 170 15.13 13.14 2.07
CA ASP A 170 15.16 13.34 3.53
C ASP A 170 14.05 12.61 4.32
N SER A 171 13.41 11.60 3.72
CA SER A 171 12.36 10.81 4.38
C SER A 171 11.08 11.62 4.67
N ILE A 172 10.90 12.71 3.92
CA ILE A 172 9.72 13.57 3.94
C ILE A 172 8.84 13.23 2.74
N ILE A 173 7.55 13.10 3.00
CA ILE A 173 6.51 12.79 2.03
C ILE A 173 5.56 13.97 2.00
N GLN A 174 5.47 14.68 0.88
CA GLN A 174 4.50 15.75 0.69
C GLN A 174 3.25 15.18 0.03
N LEU A 175 2.10 15.46 0.64
CA LEU A 175 0.79 15.05 0.18
C LEU A 175 -0.02 16.28 -0.24
N GLU A 176 -0.73 16.17 -1.35
CA GLU A 176 -1.57 17.22 -1.91
C GLU A 176 -2.95 16.68 -2.29
N ASN A 177 -3.85 17.58 -2.70
CA ASN A 177 -5.25 17.28 -3.06
C ASN A 177 -6.04 16.67 -1.89
N LEU A 178 -5.71 17.01 -0.64
CA LEU A 178 -6.52 16.66 0.51
C LEU A 178 -7.77 17.54 0.58
N ARG A 179 -8.79 17.04 1.27
CA ARG A 179 -10.00 17.80 1.53
C ARG A 179 -9.80 18.69 2.76
N PRO A 180 -10.14 19.99 2.69
CA PRO A 180 -10.16 20.87 3.86
C PRO A 180 -11.08 20.36 4.96
N TYR A 181 -10.75 20.74 6.20
CA TYR A 181 -11.54 20.43 7.39
C TYR A 181 -11.96 18.96 7.48
N THR A 182 -11.00 18.06 7.33
CA THR A 182 -11.24 16.62 7.29
C THR A 182 -10.19 15.88 8.14
N ASN A 183 -10.66 14.89 8.91
CA ASN A 183 -9.82 14.07 9.79
C ASN A 183 -9.31 12.84 9.04
N TYR A 184 -8.00 12.78 8.85
CA TYR A 184 -7.30 11.71 8.14
C TYR A 184 -6.41 10.89 9.07
N GLN A 185 -6.28 9.60 8.79
CA GLN A 185 -5.15 8.79 9.24
C GLN A 185 -4.35 8.33 8.03
N PHE A 186 -3.03 8.33 8.15
CA PHE A 186 -2.12 7.94 7.07
C PHE A 186 -1.33 6.71 7.45
N ARG A 187 -0.95 5.91 6.45
CA ARG A 187 0.03 4.83 6.61
C ARG A 187 0.87 4.72 5.35
N VAL A 188 2.09 4.21 5.51
CA VAL A 188 2.98 3.90 4.40
C VAL A 188 2.81 2.43 4.04
N VAL A 189 2.78 2.16 2.74
CA VAL A 189 2.68 0.81 2.19
C VAL A 189 3.90 0.55 1.33
N LEU A 190 4.62 -0.52 1.67
CA LEU A 190 5.67 -1.09 0.85
C LEU A 190 5.04 -2.05 -0.16
N LEU A 191 5.23 -1.73 -1.44
CA LEU A 191 4.86 -2.56 -2.57
C LEU A 191 6.04 -3.44 -2.94
N LEU A 192 5.89 -4.74 -2.72
CA LEU A 192 6.85 -5.74 -3.17
C LEU A 192 6.30 -6.42 -4.43
N PRO A 193 6.86 -6.12 -5.61
CA PRO A 193 6.38 -6.71 -6.86
C PRO A 193 6.79 -8.18 -6.95
N TRP A 194 5.83 -9.06 -7.22
CA TRP A 194 6.11 -10.44 -7.58
C TRP A 194 5.06 -10.99 -8.53
N ALA A 195 5.46 -11.39 -9.74
CA ALA A 195 4.63 -12.22 -10.62
C ALA A 195 3.19 -11.75 -10.91
N GLY A 196 2.93 -10.44 -10.82
CA GLY A 196 1.59 -9.86 -10.97
C GLY A 196 0.76 -9.82 -9.68
N VAL A 197 1.27 -10.39 -8.58
CA VAL A 197 0.76 -10.28 -7.22
C VAL A 197 1.57 -9.24 -6.46
N MET A 198 0.91 -8.24 -5.88
CA MET A 198 1.56 -7.23 -5.04
C MET A 198 1.48 -7.68 -3.58
N GLN A 199 2.61 -8.06 -2.99
CA GLN A 199 2.67 -8.24 -1.55
C GLN A 199 2.79 -6.87 -0.89
N LEU A 200 1.91 -6.60 0.07
CA LEU A 200 1.82 -5.33 0.77
C LEU A 200 2.36 -5.51 2.20
N VAL A 201 3.33 -4.69 2.58
CA VAL A 201 3.70 -4.51 3.99
C VAL A 201 3.25 -3.11 4.39
N VAL A 202 2.43 -3.01 5.43
CA VAL A 202 1.83 -1.75 5.88
C VAL A 202 2.51 -1.26 7.16
N SER A 203 2.68 0.04 7.28
CA SER A 203 3.08 0.66 8.55
C SER A 203 1.91 0.78 9.51
N GLU A 204 2.26 0.99 10.77
CA GLU A 204 1.33 1.54 11.74
C GLU A 204 0.71 2.85 11.23
N SER A 205 -0.53 3.10 11.66
CA SER A 205 -1.27 4.29 11.26
C SER A 205 -0.74 5.52 12.00
N SER A 206 -0.78 6.68 11.37
CA SER A 206 -0.53 7.96 12.02
C SER A 206 -1.60 8.24 13.09
N VAL A 207 -1.29 9.18 13.97
CA VAL A 207 -2.33 9.90 14.71
C VAL A 207 -3.33 10.52 13.73
N VAL A 208 -4.53 10.79 14.20
CA VAL A 208 -5.53 11.52 13.41
C VAL A 208 -5.00 12.94 13.15
N ILE A 209 -4.99 13.35 11.89
CA ILE A 209 -4.56 14.67 11.44
C ILE A 209 -5.74 15.36 10.79
N SER A 210 -6.16 16.48 11.37
CA SER A 210 -7.22 17.33 10.84
C SER A 210 -6.64 18.40 9.92
N THR A 211 -7.01 18.41 8.64
CA THR A 211 -6.61 19.49 7.73
C THR A 211 -7.22 20.83 8.15
N HIS A 212 -6.55 21.92 7.80
CA HIS A 212 -7.09 23.25 8.11
C HIS A 212 -8.41 23.53 7.37
N PRO A 213 -9.25 24.42 7.93
CA PRO A 213 -10.44 24.86 7.23
C PRO A 213 -10.07 25.59 5.94
N SER A 214 -10.93 25.45 4.93
CA SER A 214 -10.81 26.20 3.69
C SER A 214 -10.88 27.70 3.99
N LYS A 215 -9.91 28.46 3.49
CA LYS A 215 -9.91 29.94 3.59
C LYS A 215 -10.93 30.58 2.64
N VAL A 216 -11.33 29.85 1.60
CA VAL A 216 -12.38 30.28 0.67
C VAL A 216 -13.70 29.76 1.20
N PRO A 217 -14.68 30.63 1.48
CA PRO A 217 -16.04 30.20 1.80
C PRO A 217 -16.55 29.37 0.63
N PRO A 218 -16.79 28.08 0.81
CA PRO A 218 -17.37 27.32 -0.27
C PRO A 218 -18.82 27.77 -0.43
N SER A 219 -19.29 27.89 -1.67
CA SER A 219 -20.72 28.07 -1.95
C SER A 219 -21.43 26.74 -1.67
N MET A 220 -21.60 26.39 -0.40
CA MET A 220 -22.31 25.19 0.02
C MET A 220 -23.73 25.59 0.40
N THR A 221 -24.62 25.57 -0.58
CA THR A 221 -26.05 25.77 -0.34
C THR A 221 -26.62 24.49 0.26
N PRO A 222 -27.19 24.52 1.49
CA PRO A 222 -27.92 23.39 2.03
C PRO A 222 -29.14 23.11 1.15
N GLU A 223 -29.47 21.83 0.97
CA GLU A 223 -30.67 21.43 0.22
C GLU A 223 -31.90 21.62 1.11
N ILE A 224 -32.88 22.41 0.66
CA ILE A 224 -34.17 22.52 1.32
C ILE A 224 -34.95 21.23 1.07
N VAL A 225 -35.19 20.46 2.13
CA VAL A 225 -35.87 19.17 2.08
C VAL A 225 -37.38 19.35 2.15
N ARG A 226 -37.85 20.36 2.88
CA ARG A 226 -39.28 20.57 3.12
C ARG A 226 -39.60 22.03 3.43
N THR A 227 -40.71 22.49 2.89
CA THR A 227 -41.33 23.77 3.22
C THR A 227 -42.80 23.53 3.51
N ILE A 228 -43.27 23.88 4.71
CA ILE A 228 -44.68 23.79 5.10
C ILE A 228 -45.22 25.19 5.39
N PRO A 229 -46.21 25.66 4.62
CA PRO A 229 -46.93 26.88 4.95
C PRO A 229 -47.97 26.64 6.06
N ALA A 230 -48.15 27.64 6.91
CA ALA A 230 -49.27 27.79 7.84
C ALA A 230 -49.78 29.24 7.75
N ASP A 231 -50.93 29.55 8.36
CA ASP A 231 -51.64 30.83 8.15
C ASP A 231 -50.77 32.08 8.27
N PHE A 232 -49.90 32.14 9.29
CA PHE A 232 -48.98 33.26 9.53
C PHE A 232 -47.53 32.83 9.72
N SER A 233 -47.18 31.58 9.40
CA SER A 233 -45.82 31.07 9.60
C SER A 233 -45.42 30.08 8.53
N ILE A 234 -44.12 29.95 8.28
CA ILE A 234 -43.59 29.02 7.29
C ILE A 234 -42.49 28.22 7.97
N SER A 235 -42.64 26.90 8.00
CA SER A 235 -41.64 25.97 8.52
C SER A 235 -40.76 25.48 7.38
N VAL A 236 -39.47 25.81 7.43
CA VAL A 236 -38.48 25.36 6.43
C VAL A 236 -37.52 24.36 7.09
N THR A 237 -37.23 23.25 6.41
CA THR A 237 -36.31 22.21 6.87
C THR A 237 -35.31 21.93 5.75
N TRP A 238 -34.02 21.87 6.08
CA TRP A 238 -32.93 21.60 5.13
C TRP A 238 -32.02 20.49 5.65
N ALA A 239 -31.32 19.82 4.72
CA ALA A 239 -30.35 18.79 5.04
C ALA A 239 -29.05 19.43 5.55
N ALA A 240 -28.43 18.81 6.56
CA ALA A 240 -27.08 19.18 6.98
C ALA A 240 -26.09 18.87 5.85
N ILE A 241 -25.09 19.74 5.68
CA ILE A 241 -24.04 19.52 4.70
C ILE A 241 -23.20 18.32 5.16
N PRO A 242 -23.17 17.20 4.40
CA PRO A 242 -22.53 15.96 4.86
C PRO A 242 -21.00 16.10 4.99
N PHE A 243 -20.44 17.12 4.36
CA PHE A 243 -19.01 17.33 4.21
C PHE A 243 -18.72 18.84 4.23
N PRO A 244 -18.73 19.50 5.40
CA PRO A 244 -18.34 20.89 5.51
C PRO A 244 -16.83 21.04 5.24
N LEU A 245 -16.42 22.15 4.61
CA LEU A 245 -14.99 22.47 4.36
C LEU A 245 -14.42 23.45 5.39
N ALA A 246 -15.24 23.88 6.34
CA ALA A 246 -14.93 24.75 7.46
C ALA A 246 -16.04 24.60 8.53
N PRO A 247 -15.82 25.04 9.78
CA PRO A 247 -16.88 25.08 10.79
C PRO A 247 -18.09 25.91 10.33
N ILE A 248 -19.29 25.35 10.43
CA ILE A 248 -20.54 26.07 10.15
C ILE A 248 -20.92 26.87 11.39
N LEU A 249 -20.94 28.20 11.27
CA LEU A 249 -21.29 29.10 12.38
C LEU A 249 -22.78 29.46 12.39
N SER A 250 -23.37 29.67 11.21
CA SER A 250 -24.77 30.09 11.04
C SER A 250 -25.30 29.76 9.66
N TYR A 251 -26.62 29.81 9.49
CA TYR A 251 -27.28 29.76 8.19
C TYR A 251 -28.00 31.09 7.94
N HIS A 252 -27.89 31.62 6.72
CA HIS A 252 -28.61 32.80 6.27
C HIS A 252 -29.76 32.39 5.35
N LEU A 253 -30.99 32.51 5.86
CA LEU A 253 -32.23 32.24 5.13
C LEU A 253 -32.79 33.54 4.57
N THR A 254 -32.99 33.62 3.26
CA THR A 254 -33.69 34.74 2.61
C THR A 254 -35.02 34.29 2.02
N ILE A 255 -36.06 35.06 2.29
CA ILE A 255 -37.39 34.92 1.69
C ILE A 255 -37.51 36.00 0.63
N GLN A 256 -37.75 35.62 -0.63
CA GLN A 256 -38.02 36.57 -1.70
C GLN A 256 -39.49 36.47 -2.10
N GLU A 257 -40.22 37.56 -1.94
CA GLU A 257 -41.54 37.70 -2.56
C GLU A 257 -41.37 37.68 -4.07
N PRO A 258 -42.13 36.83 -4.77
CA PRO A 258 -42.01 36.72 -6.21
C PRO A 258 -42.72 37.89 -6.86
N THR A 259 -42.18 38.38 -7.96
CA THR A 259 -42.93 39.26 -8.87
C THR A 259 -44.03 38.52 -9.64
N LYS A 260 -44.06 37.17 -9.58
CA LYS A 260 -45.19 36.30 -10.01
C LYS A 260 -45.30 35.00 -9.16
N GLU A 261 -46.42 34.89 -8.46
CA GLU A 261 -47.11 33.72 -7.87
C GLU A 261 -46.51 32.78 -6.79
N TYR A 262 -45.21 32.60 -6.53
CA TYR A 262 -44.77 31.85 -5.31
C TYR A 262 -43.46 32.30 -4.63
N PRO A 263 -43.39 32.45 -3.30
CA PRO A 263 -42.16 32.88 -2.60
C PRO A 263 -41.02 31.88 -2.78
N ILE A 264 -39.85 32.40 -3.13
CA ILE A 264 -38.63 31.61 -3.36
C ILE A 264 -37.77 31.68 -2.10
N PHE A 265 -37.46 30.52 -1.51
CA PHE A 265 -36.56 30.40 -0.37
C PHE A 265 -35.15 30.05 -0.84
N LYS A 266 -34.14 30.77 -0.33
CA LYS A 266 -32.72 30.46 -0.55
C LYS A 266 -32.01 30.42 0.80
N VAL A 267 -31.29 29.33 1.05
CA VAL A 267 -30.44 29.16 2.23
C VAL A 267 -28.98 29.25 1.78
N ARG A 268 -28.16 30.02 2.50
CA ARG A 268 -26.71 30.09 2.29
C ARG A 268 -26.00 29.92 3.63
N THR A 269 -24.82 29.34 3.60
CA THR A 269 -23.89 29.24 4.74
C THR A 269 -22.93 30.41 4.76
#